data_AF-A0A7C8VH27-F1
#
_entry.id   AF-A0A7C8VH27-F1
#
_cell.length_a   1.000
_cell.length_b   1.000
_cell.length_c   1.000
_cell.angle_alpha   90.00
_cell.angle_beta   90.00
_cell.angle_gamma   90.00
#
_symmetry.space_group_name_H-M   'P 1'
#
loop_
_entity.id
_entity.type
_entity.pdbx_description
1 polymer ?
#
loop_
_entity_poly.entity_id
_entity_poly.type
_entity_poly.pdbx_seq_one_letter_code
_entity_poly.pdbx_strand_id
1 'polypeptide(L)'
;MSMYQDWAAKKLGYEAYTIGWTAILKAELEASRLLLDEEHELLPPGEKDGNHYILGRMGLHNIVIAFPGPHADASAAELMENMLQTFRNIRFGLLVGVGGAAPGLPNLEDPSKDIRLGDVVVSDPSGAHGGLLQYDLDDWRANGEFHIKSILNKPPGLLVKSVRLLRP
;
A
#
# COMPACT_ATOMS: atom_id res chain seq x y z
N MET A 1 -37.22 27.47 1.66
CA MET A 1 -36.72 26.69 0.51
C MET A 1 -35.48 25.96 0.98
N SER A 2 -35.60 24.65 1.23
CA SER A 2 -34.56 23.80 1.84
C SER A 2 -33.35 23.68 0.92
N MET A 3 -32.15 23.96 1.44
CA MET A 3 -30.87 23.72 0.76
C MET A 3 -29.98 22.84 1.64
N TYR A 4 -30.53 21.71 2.08
CA TYR A 4 -29.77 20.57 2.57
C TYR A 4 -30.05 19.43 1.59
N GLN A 5 -29.19 19.28 0.59
CA GLN A 5 -29.07 18.00 -0.11
C GLN A 5 -28.24 17.10 0.80
N ASP A 6 -28.87 16.03 1.28
CA ASP A 6 -28.20 14.93 1.97
C ASP A 6 -27.09 14.38 1.07
N TRP A 7 -25.84 14.59 1.45
CA TRP A 7 -24.71 13.83 0.91
C TRP A 7 -24.75 12.45 1.56
N ALA A 8 -25.69 11.59 1.19
CA ALA A 8 -25.58 10.20 1.60
C ALA A 8 -24.33 9.64 0.90
N ALA A 9 -23.30 9.29 1.66
CA ALA A 9 -22.13 8.61 1.12
C ALA A 9 -22.60 7.35 0.38
N LYS A 10 -21.97 7.01 -0.74
CA LYS A 10 -22.43 5.90 -1.55
C LYS A 10 -22.19 4.58 -0.80
N LYS A 11 -23.22 3.76 -0.63
CA LYS A 11 -23.09 2.40 -0.09
C LYS A 11 -22.92 1.39 -1.21
N LEU A 12 -21.82 0.64 -1.17
CA LEU A 12 -21.53 -0.47 -2.08
C LEU A 12 -21.30 -1.75 -1.28
N GLY A 13 -21.59 -2.91 -1.87
CA GLY A 13 -21.31 -4.21 -1.25
C GLY A 13 -19.81 -4.57 -1.27
N TYR A 14 -19.43 -5.59 -0.50
CA TYR A 14 -18.04 -6.06 -0.39
C TYR A 14 -17.46 -6.47 -1.77
N GLU A 15 -18.30 -7.01 -2.64
CA GLU A 15 -17.96 -7.46 -3.99
C GLU A 15 -17.57 -6.34 -4.95
N ALA A 16 -17.91 -5.08 -4.61
CA ALA A 16 -17.59 -3.93 -5.45
C ALA A 16 -16.12 -3.52 -5.37
N TYR A 17 -15.40 -3.95 -4.34
CA TYR A 17 -14.02 -3.55 -4.07
C TYR A 17 -13.02 -4.54 -4.66
N THR A 18 -12.05 -4.02 -5.39
CA THR A 18 -11.14 -4.85 -6.21
C THR A 18 -9.66 -4.59 -5.98
N ILE A 19 -9.33 -3.55 -5.19
CA ILE A 19 -7.96 -3.20 -4.82
C ILE A 19 -7.90 -3.04 -3.30
N GLY A 20 -6.96 -3.73 -2.67
CA GLY A 20 -6.62 -3.53 -1.27
C GLY A 20 -5.44 -2.56 -1.13
N TRP A 21 -5.45 -1.74 -0.08
CA TRP A 21 -4.37 -0.83 0.29
C TRP A 21 -4.10 -0.98 1.78
N THR A 22 -2.86 -1.27 2.19
CA THR A 22 -2.49 -1.26 3.61
C THR A 22 -1.77 0.03 3.98
N ALA A 23 -2.28 0.69 5.00
CA ALA A 23 -1.66 1.83 5.66
C ALA A 23 -1.30 1.42 7.10
N ILE A 24 -0.04 1.55 7.46
CA ILE A 24 0.47 1.09 8.77
C ILE A 24 0.49 2.25 9.76
N LEU A 25 0.88 3.43 9.29
CA LEU A 25 0.93 4.65 10.10
C LEU A 25 -0.33 5.49 9.91
N LYS A 26 -0.69 6.25 10.95
CA LYS A 26 -1.81 7.20 10.87
C LYS A 26 -1.61 8.22 9.73
N ALA A 27 -0.38 8.69 9.52
CA ALA A 27 -0.08 9.61 8.42
C ALA A 27 -0.29 8.97 7.03
N GLU A 28 -0.01 7.67 6.89
CA GLU A 28 -0.26 6.92 5.65
C GLU A 28 -1.77 6.73 5.41
N LEU A 29 -2.53 6.48 6.48
CA LEU A 29 -3.99 6.41 6.41
C LEU A 29 -4.59 7.76 5.99
N GLU A 30 -4.15 8.85 6.61
CA GLU A 30 -4.65 10.20 6.29
C GLU A 30 -4.31 10.57 4.84
N ALA A 31 -3.08 10.32 4.40
CA ALA A 31 -2.66 10.56 3.02
C ALA A 31 -3.46 9.72 2.02
N SER A 32 -3.60 8.40 2.26
CA SER A 32 -4.36 7.51 1.37
C SER A 32 -5.84 7.87 1.31
N ARG A 33 -6.46 8.27 2.43
CA ARG A 33 -7.85 8.76 2.46
C ARG A 33 -8.01 10.04 1.62
N LEU A 34 -7.07 10.98 1.72
CA LEU A 34 -7.11 12.24 0.95
C LEU A 34 -6.97 12.04 -0.56
N LEU A 35 -6.43 10.90 -1.00
CA LEU A 35 -6.32 10.55 -2.42
C LEU A 35 -7.62 9.98 -3.02
N LEU A 36 -8.64 9.72 -2.20
CA LEU A 36 -9.93 9.23 -2.69
C LEU A 36 -10.68 10.34 -3.43
N ASP A 37 -11.22 10.02 -4.61
CA ASP A 37 -12.18 10.87 -5.32
C ASP A 37 -13.53 10.92 -4.59
N GLU A 38 -13.87 9.83 -3.90
CA GLU A 38 -15.14 9.60 -3.23
C GLU A 38 -14.94 8.62 -2.06
N GLU A 39 -15.46 8.98 -0.88
CA GLU A 39 -15.55 8.07 0.26
C GLU A 39 -16.92 7.40 0.29
N HIS A 40 -16.94 6.08 0.51
CA HIS A 40 -18.14 5.26 0.57
C HIS A 40 -18.55 5.00 2.02
N GLU A 41 -19.81 4.62 2.22
CA GLU A 41 -20.27 4.17 3.54
C GLU A 41 -19.52 2.93 4.02
N LEU A 42 -19.25 2.88 5.32
CA LEU A 42 -18.63 1.73 5.96
C LEU A 42 -19.54 0.50 5.88
N LEU A 43 -18.89 -0.65 5.69
CA LEU A 43 -19.52 -1.95 5.82
C LEU A 43 -19.25 -2.53 7.21
N PRO A 44 -20.16 -3.37 7.74
CA PRO A 44 -19.88 -4.11 8.96
C PRO A 44 -18.55 -4.89 8.87
N PRO A 45 -17.79 -5.03 9.96
CA PRO A 45 -16.60 -5.87 9.97
C PRO A 45 -16.97 -7.33 9.63
N GLY A 46 -16.05 -8.05 8.97
CA GLY A 46 -16.16 -9.50 8.85
C GLY A 46 -16.10 -10.18 10.22
N GLU A 47 -16.73 -11.36 10.39
CA GLU A 47 -16.86 -12.04 11.70
C GLU A 47 -15.54 -12.29 12.45
N LYS A 48 -14.40 -12.28 11.75
CA LYS A 48 -13.05 -12.50 12.31
C LYS A 48 -12.04 -11.45 11.85
N ASP A 49 -12.54 -10.31 11.41
CA ASP A 49 -11.72 -9.24 10.85
C ASP A 49 -11.67 -8.06 11.81
N GLY A 50 -10.52 -7.88 12.45
CA GLY A 50 -10.27 -6.78 13.40
C GLY A 50 -9.77 -5.50 12.75
N ASN A 51 -9.66 -5.44 11.42
CA ASN A 51 -9.12 -4.28 10.74
C ASN A 51 -10.12 -3.11 10.74
N HIS A 52 -9.57 -1.89 10.79
CA HIS A 52 -10.34 -0.70 10.44
C HIS A 52 -10.22 -0.42 8.95
N TYR A 53 -11.37 -0.19 8.30
CA TYR A 53 -11.43 0.10 6.87
C TYR A 53 -11.85 1.52 6.58
N ILE A 54 -11.30 2.08 5.52
CA ILE A 54 -11.87 3.19 4.77
C ILE A 54 -12.16 2.67 3.36
N LEU A 55 -13.36 2.98 2.87
CA LEU A 55 -13.85 2.51 1.59
C LEU A 55 -14.03 3.70 0.67
N GLY A 56 -13.65 3.56 -0.59
CA GLY A 56 -13.83 4.65 -1.54
C GLY A 56 -13.45 4.31 -2.97
N ARG A 57 -13.32 5.35 -3.77
CA ARG A 57 -12.96 5.27 -5.19
C ARG A 57 -11.75 6.16 -5.51
N MET A 58 -10.83 5.64 -6.33
CA MET A 58 -9.79 6.43 -7.01
C MET A 58 -9.83 6.12 -8.49
N GLY A 59 -10.09 7.13 -9.31
CA GLY A 59 -10.37 6.96 -10.73
C GLY A 59 -11.51 5.96 -10.96
N LEU A 60 -11.23 4.89 -11.70
CA LEU A 60 -12.20 3.84 -12.02
C LEU A 60 -12.16 2.65 -11.04
N HIS A 61 -11.42 2.76 -9.94
CA HIS A 61 -11.17 1.66 -9.02
C HIS A 61 -11.81 1.91 -7.65
N ASN A 62 -12.57 0.92 -7.16
CA ASN A 62 -13.02 0.89 -5.78
C ASN A 62 -11.93 0.24 -4.91
N ILE A 63 -11.51 0.96 -3.88
CA ILE A 63 -10.36 0.64 -3.03
C ILE A 63 -10.82 0.44 -1.59
N VAL A 64 -10.22 -0.55 -0.92
CA VAL A 64 -10.34 -0.78 0.52
C VAL A 64 -9.01 -0.43 1.15
N ILE A 65 -8.99 0.55 2.04
CA ILE A 65 -7.80 0.94 2.80
C ILE A 65 -7.91 0.32 4.20
N ALA A 66 -6.99 -0.57 4.57
CA ALA A 66 -6.86 -1.12 5.92
C ALA A 66 -5.89 -0.30 6.75
N PHE A 67 -6.24 -0.11 8.02
CA PHE A 67 -5.38 0.43 9.06
C PHE A 67 -5.55 -0.39 10.34
N PRO A 68 -4.45 -0.75 11.03
CA PRO A 68 -4.54 -1.59 12.22
C PRO A 68 -5.19 -0.85 13.40
N GLY A 69 -5.09 0.48 13.43
CA GLY A 69 -5.48 1.30 14.59
C GLY A 69 -4.26 1.96 15.24
N PRO A 70 -4.41 3.06 15.99
CA PRO A 70 -3.26 3.82 16.52
C PRO A 70 -2.40 3.07 17.56
N HIS A 71 -2.95 2.01 18.16
CA HIS A 71 -2.31 1.22 19.22
C HIS A 71 -2.27 -0.27 18.88
N ALA A 72 -2.59 -0.62 17.64
CA ALA A 72 -2.62 -2.00 17.21
C ALA A 72 -1.26 -2.40 16.66
N ASP A 73 -0.79 -3.57 17.08
CA ASP A 73 0.44 -4.19 16.60
C ASP A 73 0.07 -5.30 15.62
N ALA A 74 -0.26 -4.91 14.39
CA ALA A 74 -0.54 -5.84 13.30
C ALA A 74 0.36 -5.52 12.11
N SER A 75 0.93 -6.55 11.54
CA SER A 75 1.78 -6.47 10.36
C SER A 75 0.95 -6.14 9.11
N ALA A 76 1.62 -5.60 8.08
CA ALA A 76 1.01 -5.39 6.76
C ALA A 76 0.42 -6.69 6.17
N ALA A 77 1.05 -7.83 6.46
CA ALA A 77 0.59 -9.14 6.00
C ALA A 77 -0.74 -9.52 6.66
N GLU A 78 -0.84 -9.40 7.99
CA GLU A 78 -2.07 -9.70 8.74
C GLU A 78 -3.23 -8.79 8.31
N LEU A 79 -2.97 -7.49 8.11
CA LEU A 79 -3.98 -6.57 7.58
C LEU A 79 -4.49 -7.02 6.21
N MET A 80 -3.57 -7.37 5.31
CA MET A 80 -3.94 -7.82 3.97
C MET A 80 -4.70 -9.15 4.01
N GLU A 81 -4.27 -10.11 4.83
CA GLU A 81 -4.93 -11.42 4.94
C GLU A 81 -6.37 -11.28 5.43
N ASN A 82 -6.61 -10.50 6.49
CA ASN A 82 -7.96 -10.21 6.98
C ASN A 82 -8.80 -9.50 5.91
N MET A 83 -8.22 -8.51 5.21
CA MET A 83 -8.89 -7.79 4.13
C MET A 83 -9.29 -8.71 2.97
N LEU A 84 -8.42 -9.63 2.56
CA LEU A 84 -8.72 -10.61 1.50
C LEU A 84 -9.79 -11.63 1.91
N GLN A 85 -9.93 -11.89 3.21
CA GLN A 85 -11.00 -12.74 3.73
C GLN A 85 -12.37 -12.02 3.70
N THR A 86 -12.39 -10.72 3.98
CA THR A 86 -13.63 -9.91 3.99
C THR A 86 -14.04 -9.47 2.58
N PHE A 87 -13.09 -8.97 1.77
CA PHE A 87 -13.32 -8.43 0.43
C PHE A 87 -12.82 -9.41 -0.64
N ARG A 88 -13.64 -10.42 -0.92
CA ARG A 88 -13.27 -11.56 -1.78
C ARG A 88 -12.94 -11.22 -3.24
N ASN A 89 -13.36 -10.06 -3.73
CA ASN A 89 -13.13 -9.62 -5.11
C ASN A 89 -11.85 -8.78 -5.29
N ILE A 90 -11.05 -8.60 -4.24
CA ILE A 90 -9.74 -7.97 -4.36
C ILE A 90 -8.87 -8.80 -5.32
N ARG A 91 -8.33 -8.12 -6.33
CA ARG A 91 -7.48 -8.74 -7.37
C ARG A 91 -6.00 -8.60 -7.05
N PHE A 92 -5.63 -7.56 -6.32
CA PHE A 92 -4.28 -7.30 -5.82
C PHE A 92 -4.31 -6.31 -4.66
N GLY A 93 -3.31 -6.41 -3.80
CA GLY A 93 -3.06 -5.49 -2.70
C GLY A 93 -1.87 -4.57 -3.00
N LEU A 94 -1.92 -3.36 -2.46
CA LEU A 94 -0.85 -2.38 -2.47
C LEU A 94 -0.39 -2.14 -1.03
N LEU A 95 0.92 -2.24 -0.80
CA LEU A 95 1.56 -1.71 0.40
C LEU A 95 2.17 -0.37 0.02
N VAL A 96 1.60 0.73 0.52
CA VAL A 96 2.05 2.08 0.23
C VAL A 96 2.27 2.80 1.54
N GLY A 97 3.49 3.29 1.73
CA GLY A 97 3.89 3.91 2.96
C GLY A 97 5.15 4.75 2.80
N VAL A 98 5.59 5.33 3.90
CA VAL A 98 6.83 6.10 3.94
C VAL A 98 8.03 5.16 4.15
N GLY A 99 9.15 5.50 3.52
CA GLY A 99 10.38 4.72 3.62
C GLY A 99 11.60 5.61 3.83
N GLY A 100 12.60 5.09 4.52
CA GLY A 100 13.94 5.68 4.55
C GLY A 100 14.78 5.19 3.36
N ALA A 101 15.79 5.96 2.99
CA ALA A 101 16.77 5.58 1.97
C ALA A 101 18.20 5.77 2.48
N ALA A 102 19.12 4.97 1.94
CA ALA A 102 20.56 5.12 2.14
C ALA A 102 21.22 5.43 0.79
N PRO A 103 21.11 6.68 0.29
CA PRO A 103 21.71 7.05 -0.99
C PRO A 103 23.25 6.99 -0.92
N GLY A 104 23.88 6.71 -2.06
CA GLY A 104 25.32 6.89 -2.23
C GLY A 104 25.72 8.36 -2.28
N LEU A 105 26.96 8.64 -2.68
CA LEU A 105 27.39 10.00 -2.98
C LEU A 105 26.56 10.57 -4.15
N PRO A 106 26.20 11.87 -4.13
CA PRO A 106 25.42 12.48 -5.19
C PRO A 106 26.10 12.32 -6.56
N ASN A 107 25.31 11.94 -7.55
CA ASN A 107 25.74 11.93 -8.94
C ASN A 107 25.59 13.34 -9.52
N LEU A 108 26.73 14.05 -9.60
CA LEU A 108 26.78 15.42 -10.10
C LEU A 108 26.53 15.53 -11.61
N GLU A 109 26.72 14.44 -12.36
CA GLU A 109 26.48 14.40 -13.81
C GLU A 109 25.02 14.07 -14.12
N ASP A 110 24.40 13.20 -13.32
CA ASP A 110 23.05 12.72 -13.52
C ASP A 110 22.26 12.65 -12.19
N PRO A 111 21.67 13.79 -11.77
CA PRO A 111 20.79 13.89 -10.61
C PRO A 111 19.65 12.88 -10.54
N SER A 112 19.23 12.28 -11.67
CA SER A 112 18.12 11.32 -11.71
C SER A 112 18.52 9.91 -11.23
N LYS A 113 19.83 9.68 -11.03
CA LYS A 113 20.38 8.44 -10.47
C LYS A 113 20.58 8.49 -8.96
N ASP A 114 20.24 9.61 -8.32
CA ASP A 114 20.24 9.74 -6.87
C ASP A 114 18.87 9.36 -6.29
N ILE A 115 18.84 8.99 -5.00
CA ILE A 115 17.60 8.88 -4.23
C ILE A 115 17.47 10.13 -3.35
N ARG A 116 16.32 10.80 -3.43
CA ARG A 116 16.04 12.08 -2.77
C ARG A 116 14.74 12.04 -1.99
N LEU A 117 14.62 12.95 -1.02
CA LEU A 117 13.35 13.13 -0.31
C LEU A 117 12.25 13.53 -1.29
N GLY A 118 11.13 12.80 -1.24
CA GLY A 118 10.00 12.97 -2.14
C GLY A 118 9.97 11.98 -3.32
N ASP A 119 11.04 11.22 -3.54
CA ASP A 119 11.02 10.17 -4.56
C ASP A 119 10.04 9.04 -4.19
N VAL A 120 9.32 8.56 -5.20
CA VAL A 120 8.43 7.40 -5.07
C VAL A 120 9.15 6.17 -5.61
N VAL A 121 9.47 5.24 -4.73
CA VAL A 121 10.10 3.97 -5.10
C VAL A 121 9.01 2.93 -5.32
N VAL A 122 9.07 2.26 -6.47
CA VAL A 122 8.13 1.18 -6.83
C VAL A 122 8.91 -0.10 -7.05
N SER A 123 8.39 -1.22 -6.52
CA SER A 123 8.97 -2.55 -6.77
C SER A 123 9.07 -2.84 -8.27
N ASP A 124 10.29 -3.02 -8.75
CA ASP A 124 10.59 -3.38 -10.14
C ASP A 124 11.28 -4.74 -10.20
N PRO A 125 10.59 -5.81 -10.62
CA PRO A 125 11.20 -7.13 -10.73
C PRO A 125 12.16 -7.20 -11.92
N SER A 126 13.35 -7.77 -11.71
CA SER A 126 14.36 -7.98 -12.75
C SER A 126 14.95 -9.38 -12.66
N GLY A 127 15.02 -10.08 -13.80
CA GLY A 127 15.55 -11.45 -13.87
C GLY A 127 14.84 -12.39 -12.89
N ALA A 128 15.61 -12.99 -11.96
CA ALA A 128 15.09 -13.85 -10.90
C ALA A 128 14.55 -13.09 -9.68
N HIS A 129 14.79 -11.78 -9.56
CA HIS A 129 14.43 -10.99 -8.39
C HIS A 129 13.00 -10.45 -8.47
N GLY A 130 12.28 -10.50 -7.36
CA GLY A 130 10.90 -10.01 -7.22
C GLY A 130 10.76 -8.50 -7.06
N GLY A 131 11.87 -7.76 -6.98
CA GLY A 131 11.90 -6.32 -6.72
C GLY A 131 11.97 -5.94 -5.24
N LEU A 132 11.69 -6.88 -4.32
CA LEU A 132 11.88 -6.71 -2.87
C LEU A 132 12.79 -7.80 -2.29
N LEU A 133 13.72 -7.37 -1.44
CA LEU A 133 14.63 -8.22 -0.67
C LEU A 133 14.37 -7.98 0.81
N GLN A 134 14.19 -9.05 1.57
CA GLN A 134 14.18 -8.98 3.03
C GLN A 134 15.57 -9.33 3.53
N TYR A 135 16.12 -8.56 4.44
CA TYR A 135 17.41 -8.82 5.07
C TYR A 135 17.29 -8.81 6.60
N ASP A 136 18.25 -9.43 7.28
CA ASP A 136 18.32 -9.43 8.74
C ASP A 136 19.01 -8.15 9.24
N LEU A 137 18.23 -7.31 9.93
CA LEU A 137 18.75 -6.07 10.52
C LEU A 137 19.56 -6.33 11.78
N ASP A 138 19.23 -7.37 12.54
CA ASP A 138 19.90 -7.71 13.79
C ASP A 138 21.28 -8.31 13.52
N ASP A 139 21.40 -9.17 12.51
CA ASP A 139 22.70 -9.64 12.03
C ASP A 139 23.55 -8.46 11.57
N TRP A 140 23.02 -7.61 10.69
CA TRP A 140 23.75 -6.44 10.19
C TRP A 140 24.25 -5.54 11.34
N ARG A 141 23.44 -5.34 12.38
CA ARG A 141 23.83 -4.57 13.57
C ARG A 141 24.88 -5.27 14.44
N ALA A 142 24.84 -6.59 14.53
CA ALA A 142 25.72 -7.37 15.39
C ALA A 142 27.11 -7.60 14.79
N ASN A 143 27.20 -7.89 13.49
CA ASN A 143 28.45 -8.28 12.83
C ASN A 143 28.81 -7.45 11.59
N GLY A 144 27.96 -6.51 11.17
CA GLY A 144 28.16 -5.72 9.95
C GLY A 144 27.91 -6.49 8.66
N GLU A 145 27.43 -7.74 8.74
CA GLU A 145 27.21 -8.60 7.58
C GLU A 145 25.77 -8.48 7.08
N PHE A 146 25.63 -8.22 5.79
CA PHE A 146 24.34 -8.11 5.14
C PHE A 146 23.85 -9.48 4.65
N HIS A 147 22.89 -10.06 5.36
CA HIS A 147 22.28 -11.35 5.00
C HIS A 147 20.88 -11.18 4.44
N ILE A 148 20.69 -11.57 3.17
CA ILE A 148 19.37 -11.63 2.56
C ILE A 148 18.62 -12.84 3.13
N LYS A 149 17.55 -12.58 3.88
CA LYS A 149 16.64 -13.59 4.44
C LYS A 149 15.76 -14.20 3.36
N SER A 150 15.19 -13.37 2.50
CA SER A 150 14.24 -13.83 1.49
C SER A 150 14.13 -12.85 0.32
N ILE A 151 13.61 -13.36 -0.80
CA ILE A 151 13.21 -12.58 -1.96
C ILE A 151 11.69 -12.72 -2.06
N LEU A 152 10.98 -11.60 -2.05
CA LEU A 152 9.52 -11.62 -2.15
C LEU A 152 9.07 -11.94 -3.57
N ASN A 153 7.83 -12.41 -3.70
CA ASN A 153 7.24 -12.71 -5.01
C ASN A 153 7.17 -11.48 -5.91
N LYS A 154 7.24 -11.72 -7.23
CA LYS A 154 7.04 -10.67 -8.24
C LYS A 154 5.63 -10.09 -8.13
N PRO A 155 5.46 -8.77 -8.30
CA PRO A 155 4.13 -8.17 -8.44
C PRO A 155 3.34 -8.79 -9.59
N PRO A 156 2.00 -8.79 -9.53
CA PRO A 156 1.15 -9.21 -10.64
C PRO A 156 1.54 -8.53 -11.95
N GLY A 157 1.53 -9.27 -13.06
CA GLY A 157 2.01 -8.77 -14.36
C GLY A 157 1.28 -7.52 -14.86
N LEU A 158 0.03 -7.30 -14.43
CA LEU A 158 -0.70 -6.05 -14.68
C LEU A 158 0.03 -4.85 -14.05
N LEU A 159 0.43 -4.93 -12.79
CA LEU A 159 1.12 -3.85 -12.10
C LEU A 159 2.50 -3.59 -12.71
N VAL A 160 3.24 -4.65 -13.05
CA VAL A 160 4.54 -4.52 -13.73
C VAL A 160 4.40 -3.76 -15.06
N LYS A 161 3.34 -4.00 -15.83
CA LYS A 161 3.07 -3.26 -17.07
C LYS A 161 2.69 -1.81 -16.78
N SER A 162 1.84 -1.56 -15.78
CA SER A 162 1.42 -0.21 -15.41
C SER A 162 2.59 0.66 -14.93
N VAL A 163 3.53 0.10 -14.15
CA VAL A 163 4.73 0.83 -13.67
C VAL A 163 5.60 1.32 -14.82
N ARG A 164 5.66 0.59 -15.94
CA ARG A 164 6.40 1.04 -17.14
C ARG A 164 5.83 2.31 -17.76
N LEU A 165 4.54 2.61 -17.55
CA LEU A 165 3.91 3.85 -18.00
C LEU A 165 4.26 5.06 -17.12
N LEU A 166 4.79 4.82 -15.91
CA LEU A 166 5.20 5.88 -14.97
C LEU A 166 6.65 6.30 -15.19
N ARG A 167 7.41 5.57 -16.02
CA ARG A 167 8.80 5.92 -16.32
C ARG A 167 8.80 7.12 -17.27
N PRO A 168 9.49 8.22 -16.91
CA PRO A 168 9.62 9.39 -17.77
C PRO A 168 10.42 9.11 -19.05
#